data_AF-A0A7R9YYV0-F1
#
_entry.id   AF-A0A7R9YYV0-F1
#
_cell.length_a   1.000
_cell.length_b   1.000
_cell.length_c   1.000
_cell.angle_alpha   90.00
_cell.angle_beta   90.00
_cell.angle_gamma   90.00
#
_symmetry.space_group_name_H-M   'P 1'
#
loop_
_entity.id
_entity.type
_entity.pdbx_description
1 polymer ?
#
loop_
_entity_poly.entity_id
_entity_poly.type
_entity_poly.pdbx_seq_one_letter_code
_entity_poly.pdbx_strand_id
1 'polypeptide(L)'
;EACAAKDKNGQTPLHYACMYGASEEIVSLLVERGGKEACEAKGYRGRTPLHYACKHRASEEIVRLLVERGGKEACEAKDNDGRTPLHYACKHRASEEIVR
;
A
#
# COMPACT_ATOMS: atom_id res chain seq x y z
N GLU A 1 5.12 -7.71 16.74
CA GLU A 1 4.10 -6.69 17.06
C GLU A 1 4.36 -5.32 16.42
N ALA A 2 5.61 -4.84 16.29
CA ALA A 2 5.87 -3.50 15.71
C ALA A 2 5.42 -3.29 14.24
N CYS A 3 5.30 -4.35 13.44
CA CYS A 3 4.89 -4.27 12.02
C CYS A 3 3.45 -3.77 11.81
N ALA A 4 2.57 -3.89 12.81
CA ALA A 4 1.20 -3.38 12.78
C ALA A 4 1.02 -2.08 13.60
N ALA A 5 2.07 -1.60 14.27
CA ALA A 5 2.00 -0.41 15.10
C ALA A 5 1.63 0.81 14.27
N LYS A 6 0.75 1.65 14.79
CA LYS A 6 0.30 2.87 14.13
C LYS A 6 0.90 4.10 14.80
N ASP A 7 1.38 5.04 14.00
CA ASP A 7 1.75 6.36 14.48
C ASP A 7 0.52 7.26 14.72
N LYS A 8 0.74 8.53 15.09
CA LYS A 8 -0.32 9.52 15.32
C LYS A 8 -1.20 9.79 14.10
N ASN A 9 -0.71 9.49 12.89
CA ASN A 9 -1.45 9.62 11.64
C ASN A 9 -2.10 8.30 11.20
N GLY A 10 -2.04 7.26 12.03
CA GLY A 10 -2.54 5.93 11.71
C GLY A 10 -1.64 5.14 10.75
N GLN A 11 -0.46 5.65 10.41
CA GLN A 11 0.46 4.99 9.48
C GLN A 11 1.15 3.80 10.14
N THR A 12 1.22 2.69 9.41
CA THR A 12 2.03 1.53 9.79
C THR A 12 3.40 1.59 9.12
N PRO A 13 4.40 0.80 9.56
CA PRO A 13 5.66 0.66 8.85
C PRO A 13 5.50 0.34 7.36
N LEU A 14 4.48 -0.45 7.00
CA LEU A 14 4.21 -0.79 5.60
C LEU A 14 3.79 0.42 4.76
N HIS A 15 3.06 1.38 5.33
CA HIS A 15 2.75 2.63 4.63
C HIS A 15 4.02 3.41 4.30
N TYR A 16 4.95 3.50 5.25
CA TYR A 16 6.21 4.19 5.07
C TYR A 16 7.11 3.49 4.04
N ALA A 17 7.17 2.16 4.08
CA ALA A 17 7.88 1.37 3.09
C ALA A 17 7.36 1.65 1.66
N CYS A 18 6.04 1.69 1.46
CA CYS A 18 5.42 2.02 0.19
C CYS A 18 5.56 3.49 -0.22
N MET A 19 5.60 4.41 0.74
CA MET A 19 5.75 5.84 0.49
C MET A 19 7.17 6.21 0.04
N TYR A 20 8.18 5.58 0.63
CA TYR A 20 9.59 5.91 0.42
C TYR A 20 10.34 4.93 -0.48
N GLY A 21 9.66 3.92 -1.04
CA GLY A 21 10.27 2.96 -1.95
C GLY A 21 11.29 2.06 -1.27
N ALA A 22 10.94 1.48 -0.12
CA ALA A 22 11.78 0.46 0.52
C ALA A 22 11.95 -0.77 -0.39
N SER A 23 12.97 -1.59 -0.15
CA SER A 23 13.20 -2.79 -0.95
C SER A 23 12.07 -3.82 -0.81
N GLU A 24 11.94 -4.68 -1.81
CA GLU A 24 10.95 -5.77 -1.81
C GLU A 24 11.07 -6.65 -0.57
N GLU A 25 12.28 -6.95 -0.09
CA GLU A 25 12.50 -7.79 1.09
C GLU A 25 11.92 -7.16 2.36
N ILE A 26 12.05 -5.83 2.51
CA ILE A 26 11.47 -5.11 3.65
C ILE A 26 9.94 -5.15 3.56
N VAL A 27 9.38 -4.90 2.37
CA VAL A 27 7.93 -4.95 2.16
C VAL A 27 7.40 -6.36 2.42
N SER A 28 8.06 -7.40 1.90
CA SER A 28 7.68 -8.80 2.11
C SER A 28 7.72 -9.15 3.60
N LEU A 29 8.80 -8.80 4.30
CA LEU A 29 8.93 -9.07 5.74
C LEU A 29 7.81 -8.41 6.55
N LEU A 30 7.45 -7.17 6.21
CA LEU A 30 6.39 -6.44 6.89
C LEU A 30 5.01 -7.08 6.63
N VAL A 31 4.75 -7.51 5.41
CA VAL A 31 3.50 -8.20 5.04
C VAL A 31 3.43 -9.59 5.66
N GLU A 32 4.51 -10.37 5.67
CA GLU A 32 4.57 -11.69 6.30
C GLU A 32 4.32 -11.62 7.81
N ARG A 33 4.90 -10.63 8.50
CA ARG A 33 4.72 -10.47 9.94
C ARG A 33 3.39 -9.82 10.33
N GLY A 34 2.84 -8.97 9.46
CA GLY A 34 1.59 -8.25 9.69
C GLY A 34 0.36 -8.95 9.10
N GLY A 35 0.55 -10.00 8.29
CA GLY A 35 -0.51 -10.71 7.59
C GLY A 35 -1.23 -9.82 6.56
N LYS A 36 -2.37 -10.34 6.06
CA LYS A 36 -3.24 -9.63 5.10
C LYS A 36 -3.71 -8.27 5.64
N GLU A 37 -3.98 -8.18 6.95
CA GLU A 37 -4.46 -6.97 7.61
C GLU A 37 -3.48 -5.79 7.48
N ALA A 38 -2.17 -6.05 7.35
CA ALA A 38 -1.19 -5.00 7.12
C ALA A 38 -1.42 -4.27 5.79
N CYS A 39 -1.82 -4.99 4.74
CA CYS A 39 -2.15 -4.43 3.42
C CYS A 39 -3.45 -3.63 3.42
N GLU A 40 -4.36 -3.93 4.35
CA GLU A 40 -5.67 -3.28 4.49
C GLU A 40 -5.66 -2.11 5.49
N ALA A 41 -4.58 -1.99 6.27
CA ALA A 41 -4.45 -0.97 7.30
C ALA A 41 -4.70 0.42 6.72
N LYS A 42 -5.67 1.15 7.29
CA LYS A 42 -5.94 2.54 6.94
C LYS A 42 -5.11 3.49 7.80
N GLY A 43 -4.32 4.32 7.14
CA GLY A 43 -3.57 5.44 7.72
C GLY A 43 -4.21 6.79 7.40
N TYR A 44 -3.37 7.80 7.14
CA TYR A 44 -3.82 9.17 6.94
C TYR A 44 -4.80 9.29 5.75
N ARG A 45 -5.92 9.96 5.98
CA ARG A 45 -7.06 10.10 5.04
C ARG A 45 -7.67 8.77 4.61
N GLY A 46 -7.55 7.72 5.41
CA GLY A 46 -8.13 6.41 5.09
C GLY A 46 -7.38 5.66 3.99
N ARG A 47 -6.19 6.12 3.61
CA ARG A 47 -5.35 5.48 2.58
C ARG A 47 -4.71 4.22 3.13
N THR A 48 -4.63 3.20 2.29
CA THR A 48 -3.90 1.93 2.54
C THR A 48 -2.47 2.01 1.99
N PRO A 49 -1.57 1.06 2.32
CA PRO A 49 -0.24 1.00 1.73
C PRO A 49 -0.25 0.99 0.19
N LEU A 50 -1.20 0.30 -0.45
CA LEU A 50 -1.32 0.27 -1.91
C LEU A 50 -1.64 1.66 -2.51
N HIS A 51 -2.42 2.50 -1.80
CA HIS A 51 -2.60 3.90 -2.21
C HIS A 51 -1.29 4.67 -2.20
N TYR A 52 -0.45 4.46 -1.18
CA TYR A 52 0.85 5.11 -1.08
C TYR A 52 1.81 4.61 -2.16
N ALA A 53 1.87 3.31 -2.39
CA ALA A 53 2.68 2.72 -3.47
C ALA A 53 2.33 3.35 -4.84
N CYS A 54 1.03 3.42 -5.16
CA CYS A 54 0.56 4.03 -6.42
C CYS A 54 0.82 5.54 -6.48
N LYS A 55 0.59 6.27 -5.40
CA LYS A 55 0.77 7.72 -5.34
C LYS A 55 2.24 8.13 -5.43
N HIS A 56 3.13 7.36 -4.82
CA HIS A 56 4.56 7.67 -4.68
C HIS A 56 5.45 6.94 -5.69
N ARG A 57 4.85 6.23 -6.66
CA ARG A 57 5.58 5.50 -7.72
C ARG A 57 6.57 4.50 -7.13
N ALA A 58 6.10 3.71 -6.16
CA ALA A 58 6.85 2.54 -5.71
C ALA A 58 7.12 1.60 -6.91
N SER A 59 8.12 0.73 -6.77
CA SER A 59 8.48 -0.20 -7.83
C SER A 59 7.32 -1.15 -8.17
N GLU A 60 7.34 -1.68 -9.38
CA GLU A 60 6.30 -2.60 -9.87
C GLU A 60 6.23 -3.86 -9.01
N GLU A 61 7.38 -4.34 -8.53
CA GLU A 61 7.49 -5.49 -7.63
C GLU A 61 6.73 -5.24 -6.32
N ILE A 62 6.89 -4.06 -5.72
CA ILE A 62 6.17 -3.69 -4.48
C ILE A 62 4.67 -3.65 -4.73
N VAL A 63 4.24 -3.07 -5.86
CA VAL A 63 2.81 -2.99 -6.17
C VAL A 63 2.22 -4.38 -6.38
N ARG A 64 2.89 -5.25 -7.16
CA ARG A 64 2.46 -6.63 -7.39
C ARG A 64 2.40 -7.41 -6.08
N LEU A 65 3.42 -7.32 -5.24
CA LEU A 65 3.46 -7.98 -3.94
C LEU A 65 2.25 -7.56 -3.07
N LEU A 66 1.94 -6.27 -3.00
CA LEU A 66 0.78 -5.79 -2.23
C LEU A 66 -0.55 -6.26 -2.80
N VAL A 67 -0.68 -6.37 -4.12
CA VAL A 67 -1.90 -6.89 -4.78
C VAL A 67 -2.04 -8.39 -4.51
N GLU A 68 -0.97 -9.17 -4.66
CA GLU A 68 -0.98 -10.62 -4.42
C GLU A 68 -1.28 -10.95 -2.95
N ARG A 69 -0.70 -10.19 -2.02
CA ARG A 69 -0.87 -10.45 -0.58
C ARG A 69 -2.12 -9.80 0.02
N GLY A 70 -2.51 -8.64 -0.48
CA GLY A 70 -3.69 -7.89 -0.03
C GLY A 70 -4.98 -8.33 -0.72
N GLY A 71 -4.89 -8.97 -1.89
CA GLY A 71 -6.04 -9.44 -2.65
C GLY A 71 -6.92 -8.31 -3.19
N LYS A 72 -8.16 -8.68 -3.53
CA LYS A 72 -9.14 -7.77 -4.13
C LYS A 72 -9.47 -6.57 -3.23
N GLU A 73 -9.51 -6.80 -1.92
CA GLU A 73 -9.85 -5.78 -0.92
C GLU A 73 -8.84 -4.63 -0.89
N ALA A 74 -7.55 -4.92 -1.08
CA ALA A 74 -6.52 -3.89 -1.17
C ALA A 74 -6.71 -3.01 -2.43
N CYS A 75 -7.09 -3.61 -3.56
CA CYS A 75 -7.30 -2.92 -4.83
C CYS A 75 -8.58 -2.06 -4.85
N GLU A 76 -9.63 -2.51 -4.19
CA GLU A 76 -10.94 -1.82 -4.14
C GLU A 76 -11.08 -0.88 -2.94
N ALA A 77 -10.11 -0.88 -2.02
CA ALA A 77 -10.10 -0.02 -0.84
C ALA A 77 -10.31 1.44 -1.24
N LYS A 78 -11.26 2.11 -0.57
CA LYS A 78 -11.53 3.53 -0.75
C LYS A 78 -10.95 4.34 0.40
N ASP A 79 -10.23 5.40 0.04
CA ASP A 79 -9.84 6.46 0.96
C ASP A 79 -11.03 7.37 1.32
N ASN A 80 -10.80 8.37 2.17
CA ASN A 80 -11.86 9.28 2.63
C ASN A 80 -12.48 10.14 1.51
N ASP A 81 -11.79 10.29 0.36
CA ASP A 81 -12.29 10.98 -0.81
C ASP A 81 -13.02 10.01 -1.78
N GLY A 82 -13.18 8.74 -1.40
CA GLY A 82 -13.77 7.70 -2.24
C GLY A 82 -12.83 7.19 -3.35
N ARG A 83 -11.55 7.57 -3.33
CA ARG A 83 -10.57 7.16 -4.34
C ARG A 83 -9.99 5.79 -3.99
N THR A 84 -9.79 4.98 -5.02
CA THR A 84 -9.06 3.70 -4.94
C THR A 84 -7.57 3.90 -5.27
N PRO A 85 -6.69 2.92 -4.98
CA PRO A 85 -5.29 3.00 -5.40
C PRO A 85 -5.12 3.25 -6.91
N LEU A 86 -5.99 2.66 -7.73
CA LEU A 86 -5.98 2.86 -9.19
C LEU A 86 -6.18 4.33 -9.59
N HIS A 87 -7.03 5.09 -8.88
CA HIS A 87 -7.17 6.53 -9.12
C HIS A 87 -5.84 7.27 -8.92
N TYR A 88 -5.04 6.86 -7.93
CA TYR A 88 -3.70 7.41 -7.71
C TYR A 88 -2.72 6.95 -8.77
N ALA A 89 -2.76 5.68 -9.18
CA ALA A 89 -1.89 5.16 -10.24
C ALA A 89 -2.08 5.94 -11.55
N CYS A 90 -3.32 6.14 -12.00
CA CYS A 90 -3.62 6.93 -13.19
C CYS A 90 -3.20 8.40 -13.03
N LYS A 91 -3.49 9.04 -11.88
CA LYS A 91 -3.13 10.44 -11.63
C LYS A 91 -1.61 10.66 -11.62
N HIS A 92 -0.87 9.73 -11.04
CA HIS A 92 0.55 9.85 -10.83
C HIS A 92 1.37 9.10 -11.87
N ARG A 93 0.79 8.62 -12.98
CA ARG A 93 1.49 7.81 -14.01
C ARG A 93 2.32 6.69 -13.37
N ALA A 94 1.77 6.01 -12.38
CA ALA A 94 2.35 4.76 -11.91
C ALA A 94 2.17 3.71 -13.02
N SER A 95 3.09 2.76 -13.09
CA SER A 95 3.27 1.83 -14.21
C SER A 95 1.96 1.21 -14.75
N GLU A 96 1.89 1.02 -16.07
CA GLU A 96 0.70 0.52 -16.78
C GLU A 96 0.21 -0.86 -16.29
N GLU A 97 1.07 -1.68 -15.69
CA GLU A 97 0.71 -3.02 -15.21
C GLU A 97 -0.10 -3.04 -13.91
N ILE A 98 -0.24 -1.92 -13.19
CA ILE A 98 -1.09 -1.85 -11.99
C ILE A 98 -2.58 -1.99 -12.35
N VAL A 99 -2.93 -1.83 -13.64
CA VAL A 99 -4.31 -1.82 -14.16
C VAL A 99 -4.70 -3.15 -14.80
N ARG A 100 -3.79 -4.12 -14.92
CA ARG A 100 -4.05 -5.44 -15.52
C ARG A 100 -4.34 -6.49 -14.45
#